data_AF-A0A944N9R5-F1
#
_entry.id   AF-A0A944N9R5-F1
#
_cell.length_a   1.000
_cell.length_b   1.000
_cell.length_c   1.000
_cell.angle_alpha   90.00
_cell.angle_beta   90.00
_cell.angle_gamma   90.00
#
_symmetry.space_group_name_H-M   'P 1'
#
loop_
_entity.id
_entity.type
_entity.pdbx_description
1 polymer ?
#
loop_
_entity_poly.entity_id
_entity_poly.type
_entity_poly.pdbx_seq_one_letter_code
_entity_poly.pdbx_strand_id
1 'polypeptide(L)'
;MSNKQFLSILPALVLYLYVFPLVAGNIMDSFDHTLHDKKVFSPTKFSCSKCHNFSIDPITKVATNFDGLKDQMFVKKVKDVCHQCHSGAQIENNSAPKTCFSCHRSIKNMKAIEPINHQSLSWKRGHALKARVNTQACLRCHTVSKCVKCHVRRDDLEMNNHSRNYRYFHSVEARLAPQRCDKCHQRRYCVQCHLGRR
;
A
#
# COMPACT_ATOMS: atom_id res chain seq x y z
N MET A 1 -51.54 47.50 26.18
CA MET A 1 -50.37 47.71 25.30
C MET A 1 -49.10 47.58 26.13
N SER A 2 -48.35 46.49 26.00
CA SER A 2 -46.88 46.51 26.18
C SER A 2 -46.31 45.16 25.74
N ASN A 3 -45.57 45.21 24.64
CA ASN A 3 -45.02 44.10 23.88
C ASN A 3 -43.63 43.77 24.48
N LYS A 4 -43.45 42.62 25.13
CA LYS A 4 -42.13 42.19 25.62
C LYS A 4 -41.49 41.28 24.58
N GLN A 5 -40.50 41.84 23.89
CA GLN A 5 -39.65 41.15 22.92
C GLN A 5 -38.80 40.07 23.64
N PHE A 6 -38.91 38.83 23.16
CA PHE A 6 -37.96 37.76 23.46
C PHE A 6 -36.72 37.99 22.59
N LEU A 7 -35.57 38.33 23.20
CA LEU A 7 -34.26 38.23 22.54
C LEU A 7 -33.57 36.93 23.00
N SER A 8 -33.35 36.05 22.03
CA SER A 8 -32.69 34.76 22.13
C SER A 8 -31.18 34.92 22.35
N ILE A 9 -30.65 34.33 23.41
CA ILE A 9 -29.20 34.24 23.66
C ILE A 9 -28.74 32.88 23.12
N LEU A 10 -28.09 32.87 21.95
CA LEU A 10 -27.36 31.69 21.44
C LEU A 10 -25.92 31.74 21.96
N PRO A 11 -25.41 30.71 22.66
CA PRO A 11 -24.03 30.71 23.11
C PRO A 11 -23.11 30.37 21.93
N ALA A 12 -22.15 31.25 21.67
CA ALA A 12 -21.11 31.05 20.67
C ALA A 12 -20.22 29.87 21.09
N LEU A 13 -20.37 28.75 20.41
CA LEU A 13 -19.58 27.54 20.59
C LEU A 13 -18.24 27.75 19.89
N VAL A 14 -17.25 28.28 20.61
CA VAL A 14 -15.88 28.45 20.11
C VAL A 14 -15.23 27.07 20.01
N LEU A 15 -15.23 26.52 18.80
CA LEU A 15 -14.55 25.27 18.47
C LEU A 15 -13.03 25.51 18.50
N TYR A 16 -12.39 25.19 19.62
CA TYR A 16 -10.94 25.23 19.76
C TYR A 16 -10.34 24.08 18.94
N LEU A 17 -10.07 24.33 17.66
CA LEU A 17 -9.32 23.41 16.81
C LEU A 17 -7.87 23.38 17.31
N TYR A 18 -7.55 22.43 18.19
CA TYR A 18 -6.17 22.06 18.47
C TYR A 18 -5.54 21.51 17.19
N VAL A 19 -4.87 22.41 16.45
CA VAL A 19 -3.96 22.02 15.38
C VAL A 19 -2.74 21.40 16.06
N PHE A 20 -2.78 20.10 16.31
CA PHE A 20 -1.55 19.36 16.59
C PHE A 20 -0.64 19.54 15.37
N PRO A 21 0.57 20.10 15.53
CA PRO A 21 1.51 20.14 14.44
C PRO A 21 1.82 18.69 14.08
N LEU A 22 1.46 18.29 12.86
CA LEU A 22 1.94 17.06 12.25
C LEU A 22 3.45 17.22 12.09
N VAL A 23 4.20 16.94 13.15
CA VAL A 23 5.65 16.75 13.06
C VAL A 23 5.83 15.59 12.10
N ALA A 24 6.39 15.87 10.92
CA ALA A 24 6.72 14.85 9.95
C ALA A 24 7.75 13.92 10.61
N GLY A 25 7.29 12.78 11.15
CA GLY A 25 8.14 11.83 11.86
C GLY A 25 9.38 11.45 11.04
N ASN A 26 10.52 11.36 11.72
CA ASN A 26 11.76 10.97 11.08
C ASN A 26 11.66 9.48 10.72
N ILE A 27 12.20 9.07 9.57
CA ILE A 27 12.24 7.66 9.17
C ILE A 27 12.94 6.80 10.24
N MET A 28 13.85 7.41 11.01
CA MET A 28 14.59 6.73 12.08
C MET A 28 13.75 6.39 13.31
N ASP A 29 12.57 6.99 13.47
CA ASP A 29 11.61 6.61 14.51
C ASP A 29 11.05 5.18 14.29
N SER A 30 11.25 4.63 13.09
CA SER A 30 10.86 3.26 12.75
C SER A 30 11.99 2.24 12.94
N PHE A 31 13.19 2.68 13.33
CA PHE A 31 14.37 1.83 13.48
C PHE A 31 14.64 1.54 14.96
N ASP A 32 14.70 0.25 15.30
CA ASP A 32 15.12 -0.21 16.62
C ASP A 32 16.55 -0.78 16.53
N HIS A 33 17.53 -0.02 17.02
CA HIS A 33 18.94 -0.41 16.96
C HIS A 33 19.21 -1.71 17.74
N THR A 34 18.62 -1.86 18.93
CA THR A 34 18.82 -3.02 19.82
C THR A 34 18.27 -4.28 19.17
N LEU A 35 17.10 -4.18 18.54
CA LEU A 35 16.50 -5.29 17.82
C LEU A 35 17.36 -5.71 16.62
N HIS A 36 17.80 -4.74 15.80
CA HIS A 36 18.62 -5.05 14.63
C HIS A 36 19.98 -5.62 15.01
N ASP A 37 20.65 -5.09 16.03
CA ASP A 37 21.92 -5.64 16.49
C ASP A 37 21.75 -7.09 16.97
N LYS A 38 20.81 -7.32 17.89
CA LYS A 38 20.58 -8.64 18.50
C LYS A 38 20.13 -9.70 17.50
N LYS A 39 19.26 -9.33 16.55
CA LYS A 39 18.63 -10.30 15.62
C LYS A 39 19.34 -10.43 14.29
N VAL A 40 20.07 -9.40 13.86
CA VAL A 40 20.64 -9.35 12.52
C VAL A 40 22.15 -9.10 12.58
N PHE A 41 22.60 -7.97 13.12
CA PHE A 41 24.00 -7.54 12.92
C PHE A 41 25.00 -8.42 13.66
N SER A 42 24.76 -8.71 14.95
CA SER A 42 25.62 -9.59 15.72
C SER A 42 25.64 -11.03 15.16
N PRO A 43 24.50 -11.69 14.86
CA PRO A 43 24.50 -13.02 14.24
C PRO A 43 25.16 -13.09 12.86
N THR A 44 25.01 -12.05 12.04
CA THR A 44 25.59 -12.00 10.67
C THR A 44 26.98 -11.38 10.62
N LYS A 45 27.55 -10.99 11.77
CA LYS A 45 28.82 -10.26 11.90
C LYS A 45 28.87 -8.99 11.03
N PHE A 46 27.74 -8.30 10.91
CA PHE A 46 27.63 -7.07 10.15
C PHE A 46 28.32 -5.91 10.89
N SER A 47 29.25 -5.23 10.24
CA SER A 47 30.09 -4.22 10.88
C SER A 47 29.36 -2.88 11.08
N CYS A 48 29.58 -2.24 12.24
CA CYS A 48 29.03 -0.92 12.59
C CYS A 48 29.35 0.14 11.52
N SER A 49 30.56 0.08 10.96
CA SER A 49 31.05 1.05 9.95
C SER A 49 30.35 0.95 8.60
N LYS A 50 29.52 -0.09 8.37
CA LYS A 50 28.68 -0.20 7.18
C LYS A 50 27.50 0.77 7.21
N CYS A 51 27.08 1.17 8.41
CA CYS A 51 26.04 2.17 8.62
C CYS A 51 26.65 3.49 9.08
N HIS A 52 27.51 3.43 10.10
CA HIS A 52 28.06 4.59 10.78
C HIS A 52 29.38 5.07 10.18
N ASN A 53 29.60 6.39 10.25
CA ASN A 53 30.83 7.04 9.77
C ASN A 53 32.06 6.81 10.67
N PHE A 54 32.07 5.78 11.51
CA PHE A 54 33.18 5.49 12.40
C PHE A 54 33.63 4.04 12.31
N SER A 55 34.88 3.80 12.69
CA SER A 55 35.43 2.49 12.96
C SER A 55 35.86 2.40 14.41
N ILE A 56 35.69 1.22 15.04
CA ILE A 56 36.17 0.96 16.39
C ILE A 56 37.43 0.11 16.27
N ASP A 57 38.54 0.59 16.83
CA ASP A 57 39.76 -0.18 16.93
C ASP A 57 39.52 -1.43 17.79
N PRO A 58 39.85 -2.65 17.30
CA PRO A 58 39.57 -3.88 18.02
C PRO A 58 40.37 -4.03 19.33
N ILE A 59 41.54 -3.39 19.43
CA ILE A 59 42.47 -3.44 20.57
C ILE A 59 42.16 -2.29 21.53
N THR A 60 42.21 -1.05 21.05
CA THR A 60 42.10 0.15 21.91
C THR A 60 40.66 0.53 22.22
N LYS A 61 39.68 -0.03 21.50
CA LYS A 61 38.25 0.32 21.56
C LYS A 61 37.94 1.79 21.27
N VAL A 62 38.90 2.53 20.71
CA VAL A 62 38.71 3.92 20.31
C VAL A 62 37.90 3.97 19.02
N ALA A 63 36.88 4.82 18.99
CA ALA A 63 36.11 5.10 17.80
C ALA A 63 36.72 6.28 17.04
N THR A 64 37.04 6.10 15.77
CA THR A 64 37.55 7.15 14.89
C THR A 64 36.61 7.35 13.71
N ASN A 65 36.30 8.61 13.41
CA ASN A 65 35.46 8.96 12.27
C ASN A 65 36.26 8.92 10.97
N PHE A 66 35.61 8.59 9.86
CA PHE A 66 36.22 8.65 8.54
C PHE A 66 36.45 10.11 8.10
N ASP A 67 37.60 10.36 7.48
CA ASP A 67 37.95 11.67 6.94
C ASP A 67 36.92 12.13 5.91
N GLY A 68 36.53 13.41 6.00
CA GLY A 68 35.51 14.03 5.13
C GLY A 68 34.05 13.77 5.53
N LEU A 69 33.77 13.01 6.59
CA LEU A 69 32.41 12.73 7.09
C LEU A 69 32.20 13.18 8.55
N LYS A 70 33.01 14.10 9.05
CA LYS A 70 33.03 14.48 10.49
C LYS A 70 31.66 14.90 11.04
N ASP A 71 30.80 15.48 10.20
CA ASP A 71 29.46 15.96 10.59
C ASP A 71 28.30 15.02 10.23
N GLN A 72 28.57 13.83 9.68
CA GLN A 72 27.54 12.91 9.19
C GLN A 72 27.55 11.59 9.95
N MET A 73 26.52 11.26 10.73
CA MET A 73 26.48 9.98 11.46
C MET A 73 26.53 8.73 10.57
N PHE A 74 26.13 8.83 9.30
CA PHE A 74 26.04 7.69 8.39
C PHE A 74 26.98 7.83 7.19
N VAL A 75 27.56 6.71 6.74
CA VAL A 75 28.43 6.66 5.53
C VAL A 75 27.67 6.85 4.21
N LYS A 76 26.34 6.71 4.24
CA LYS A 76 25.46 6.81 3.09
C LYS A 76 24.16 7.51 3.49
N LYS A 77 23.35 7.90 2.50
CA LYS A 77 21.99 8.37 2.75
C LYS A 77 21.21 7.27 3.47
N VAL A 78 20.39 7.65 4.45
CA VAL A 78 19.60 6.71 5.27
C VAL A 78 18.82 5.70 4.42
N LYS A 79 18.24 6.14 3.29
CA LYS A 79 17.51 5.25 2.36
C LYS A 79 18.39 4.09 1.84
N ASP A 80 19.67 4.34 1.59
CA ASP A 80 20.58 3.38 0.98
C ASP A 80 21.08 2.39 2.03
N VAL A 81 21.19 2.84 3.29
CA VAL A 81 21.50 1.98 4.45
C VAL A 81 20.38 0.95 4.66
N CYS A 82 19.11 1.39 4.74
CA CYS A 82 17.99 0.49 4.97
C CYS A 82 17.74 -0.46 3.77
N HIS A 83 17.77 0.08 2.55
CA HIS A 83 17.44 -0.71 1.36
C HIS A 83 18.54 -1.71 0.95
N GLN A 84 19.79 -1.57 1.42
CA GLN A 84 20.86 -2.53 1.13
C GLN A 84 20.47 -3.97 1.49
N CYS A 85 19.73 -4.15 2.58
CA CYS A 85 19.24 -5.47 3.00
C CYS A 85 17.75 -5.67 2.69
N HIS A 86 16.92 -4.64 2.86
CA HIS A 86 15.47 -4.79 2.86
C HIS A 86 14.78 -4.66 1.49
N SER A 87 15.48 -4.26 0.43
CA SER A 87 14.90 -4.10 -0.92
C SER A 87 15.02 -5.34 -1.82
N GLY A 88 15.70 -6.40 -1.36
CA GLY A 88 15.97 -7.62 -2.13
C GLY A 88 15.14 -8.83 -1.70
N ALA A 89 14.84 -9.72 -2.66
CA ALA A 89 14.14 -10.99 -2.44
C ALA A 89 15.02 -12.12 -1.86
N GLN A 90 16.29 -11.84 -1.60
CA GLN A 90 17.34 -12.82 -1.36
C GLN A 90 18.03 -12.56 -0.02
N ILE A 91 17.34 -12.79 1.10
CA ILE A 91 17.98 -13.24 2.37
C ILE A 91 16.92 -14.05 3.11
N GLU A 92 17.17 -15.34 3.29
CA GLU A 92 16.28 -16.32 3.93
C GLU A 92 15.77 -15.90 5.32
N ASN A 93 16.39 -14.89 5.95
CA ASN A 93 16.07 -14.43 7.30
C ASN A 93 15.92 -12.90 7.45
N ASN A 94 15.74 -12.12 6.36
CA ASN A 94 15.80 -10.65 6.48
C ASN A 94 14.98 -9.84 5.47
N SER A 95 13.95 -10.45 4.88
CA SER A 95 13.01 -9.69 4.05
C SER A 95 12.28 -8.68 4.93
N ALA A 96 12.37 -7.39 4.61
CA ALA A 96 11.50 -6.40 5.24
C ALA A 96 10.03 -6.79 5.07
N PRO A 97 9.13 -6.29 5.93
CA PRO A 97 7.71 -6.36 5.66
C PRO A 97 7.46 -5.93 4.21
N LYS A 98 6.69 -6.72 3.45
CA LYS A 98 6.35 -6.43 2.03
C LYS A 98 5.61 -5.09 1.84
N THR A 99 5.42 -4.34 2.92
CA THR A 99 4.74 -3.06 2.97
C THR A 99 5.74 -1.95 3.31
N CYS A 100 6.01 -1.06 2.36
CA CYS A 100 6.87 0.11 2.55
C CYS A 100 6.44 1.00 3.75
N PHE A 101 5.15 0.95 4.11
CA PHE A 101 4.55 1.73 5.20
C PHE A 101 5.07 1.37 6.60
N SER A 102 5.69 0.18 6.78
CA SER A 102 6.28 -0.18 8.08
C SER A 102 7.36 0.80 8.51
N CYS A 103 8.10 1.34 7.54
CA CYS A 103 9.11 2.36 7.73
C CYS A 103 8.61 3.73 7.24
N HIS A 104 8.01 3.81 6.06
CA HIS A 104 7.45 5.04 5.51
C HIS A 104 6.05 5.34 6.07
N ARG A 105 5.96 5.67 7.36
CA ARG A 105 4.70 5.83 8.11
C ARG A 105 3.89 7.09 7.77
N SER A 106 4.43 8.03 6.99
CA SER A 106 3.71 9.23 6.59
C SER A 106 3.22 9.13 5.14
N ILE A 107 1.99 9.61 4.90
CA ILE A 107 1.41 9.72 3.55
C ILE A 107 2.32 10.59 2.67
N LYS A 108 2.94 11.63 3.24
CA LYS A 108 3.91 12.49 2.53
C LYS A 108 5.10 11.69 1.99
N ASN A 109 5.70 10.82 2.81
CA ASN A 109 6.86 10.01 2.39
C ASN A 109 6.46 8.97 1.34
N MET A 110 5.28 8.37 1.48
CA MET A 110 4.74 7.45 0.48
C MET A 110 4.42 8.15 -0.85
N LYS A 111 3.93 9.39 -0.80
CA LYS A 111 3.67 10.19 -2.01
C LYS A 111 4.95 10.61 -2.73
N ALA A 112 6.05 10.80 -2.00
CA ALA A 112 7.35 11.13 -2.59
C ALA A 112 7.94 10.00 -3.46
N ILE A 113 7.53 8.74 -3.24
CA ILE A 113 7.95 7.58 -4.02
C ILE A 113 6.89 7.13 -5.05
N GLU A 114 5.79 7.87 -5.16
CA GLU A 114 4.70 7.57 -6.09
C GLU A 114 5.17 7.79 -7.53
N PRO A 115 5.10 6.77 -8.42
CA PRO A 115 5.49 6.94 -9.81
C PRO A 115 4.53 7.87 -10.56
N ILE A 116 5.06 8.65 -11.51
CA ILE A 116 4.31 9.66 -12.29
C ILE A 116 3.01 9.11 -12.91
N ASN A 117 2.98 7.84 -13.31
CA ASN A 117 1.81 7.22 -13.92
C ASN A 117 0.59 7.06 -12.97
N HIS A 118 0.78 7.22 -11.65
CA HIS A 118 -0.31 7.18 -10.66
C HIS A 118 -1.03 8.53 -10.52
N GLN A 119 -0.41 9.62 -10.99
CA GLN A 119 -0.92 10.98 -10.85
C GLN A 119 -1.96 11.35 -11.94
N SER A 120 -2.20 10.45 -12.90
CA SER A 120 -3.13 10.70 -14.00
C SER A 120 -4.57 10.31 -13.63
N LEU A 121 -5.51 11.23 -13.90
CA LEU A 121 -6.96 10.98 -13.79
C LEU A 121 -7.43 9.81 -14.68
N SER A 122 -6.66 9.42 -15.70
CA SER A 122 -6.98 8.32 -16.60
C SER A 122 -6.39 6.96 -16.17
N TRP A 123 -5.77 6.85 -14.98
CA TRP A 123 -5.17 5.61 -14.48
C TRP A 123 -6.12 4.41 -14.60
N LYS A 124 -7.39 4.55 -14.21
CA LYS A 124 -8.40 3.48 -14.32
C LYS A 124 -8.53 2.94 -15.76
N ARG A 125 -8.47 3.80 -16.77
CA ARG A 125 -8.57 3.41 -18.19
C ARG A 125 -7.24 2.92 -18.77
N GLY A 126 -6.11 3.44 -18.29
CA GLY A 126 -4.79 3.17 -18.88
C GLY A 126 -3.96 2.07 -18.22
N HIS A 127 -4.25 1.71 -16.96
CA HIS A 127 -3.39 0.80 -16.20
C HIS A 127 -3.40 -0.63 -16.72
N ALA A 128 -4.49 -1.08 -17.35
CA ALA A 128 -4.60 -2.43 -17.90
C ALA A 128 -3.53 -2.71 -18.97
N LEU A 129 -3.28 -1.75 -19.87
CA LEU A 129 -2.24 -1.89 -20.89
C LEU A 129 -0.84 -1.98 -20.26
N LYS A 130 -0.56 -1.13 -19.26
CA LYS A 130 0.74 -1.14 -18.56
C LYS A 130 0.94 -2.42 -17.75
N ALA A 131 -0.11 -2.91 -17.08
CA ALA A 131 -0.10 -4.16 -16.33
C ALA A 131 0.14 -5.36 -17.25
N ARG A 132 -0.46 -5.40 -18.45
CA ARG A 132 -0.21 -6.45 -19.45
C ARG A 132 1.25 -6.49 -19.91
N VAL A 133 1.87 -5.33 -20.12
CA VAL A 133 3.28 -5.25 -20.54
C VAL A 133 4.22 -5.68 -19.42
N ASN A 134 3.99 -5.20 -18.19
CA ASN A 134 4.87 -5.52 -17.07
C ASN A 134 4.14 -5.47 -15.72
N THR A 135 3.46 -6.56 -15.37
CA THR A 135 2.81 -6.71 -14.07
C THR A 135 3.82 -6.67 -12.92
N GLN A 136 5.02 -7.21 -13.12
CA GLN A 136 6.06 -7.28 -12.09
C GLN A 136 6.51 -5.89 -11.61
N ALA A 137 6.48 -4.87 -12.47
CA ALA A 137 6.77 -3.50 -12.08
C ALA A 137 5.82 -2.98 -11.00
N CYS A 138 4.53 -3.35 -11.07
CA CYS A 138 3.53 -2.99 -10.05
C CYS A 138 3.79 -3.73 -8.73
N LEU A 139 4.21 -4.99 -8.82
CA LEU A 139 4.44 -5.85 -7.65
C LEU A 139 5.66 -5.45 -6.81
N ARG A 140 6.51 -4.54 -7.32
CA ARG A 140 7.61 -3.93 -6.54
C ARG A 140 7.10 -3.08 -5.37
N CYS A 141 5.92 -2.49 -5.51
CA CYS A 141 5.34 -1.59 -4.50
C CYS A 141 3.96 -2.07 -4.00
N HIS A 142 3.24 -2.85 -4.80
CA HIS A 142 1.89 -3.31 -4.49
C HIS A 142 1.83 -4.82 -4.31
N THR A 143 1.03 -5.28 -3.36
CA THR A 143 0.67 -6.69 -3.27
C THR A 143 -0.48 -7.01 -4.22
N VAL A 144 -0.65 -8.31 -4.54
CA VAL A 144 -1.78 -8.80 -5.37
C VAL A 144 -3.13 -8.36 -4.81
N SER A 145 -3.23 -8.12 -3.50
CA SER A 145 -4.45 -7.63 -2.87
C SER A 145 -4.89 -6.23 -3.35
N LYS A 146 -4.01 -5.45 -4.00
CA LYS A 146 -4.39 -4.19 -4.65
C LYS A 146 -5.11 -4.42 -5.98
N CYS A 147 -4.78 -5.48 -6.71
CA CYS A 147 -5.44 -5.84 -7.97
C CYS A 147 -6.86 -6.36 -7.71
N VAL A 148 -7.02 -7.23 -6.70
CA VAL A 148 -8.31 -7.85 -6.37
C VAL A 148 -9.35 -6.84 -5.88
N LYS A 149 -8.90 -5.69 -5.36
CA LYS A 149 -9.76 -4.57 -4.95
C LYS A 149 -10.55 -3.94 -6.09
N CYS A 150 -10.28 -4.26 -7.36
CA CYS A 150 -11.15 -3.86 -8.47
C CYS A 150 -11.43 -5.09 -9.37
N HIS A 151 -10.38 -5.81 -9.77
CA HIS A 151 -10.49 -6.93 -10.73
C HIS A 151 -11.23 -8.18 -10.20
N VAL A 152 -11.44 -8.28 -8.90
CA VAL A 152 -12.12 -9.42 -8.26
C VAL A 152 -13.30 -8.95 -7.39
N ARG A 153 -13.54 -7.63 -7.34
CA ARG A 153 -14.69 -7.06 -6.65
C ARG A 153 -15.97 -7.55 -7.33
N ARG A 154 -16.98 -7.91 -6.52
CA ARG A 154 -18.29 -8.38 -7.00
C ARG A 154 -19.12 -7.26 -7.62
N ASP A 155 -18.70 -6.03 -7.41
CA ASP A 155 -19.38 -4.77 -7.66
C ASP A 155 -18.81 -3.98 -8.85
N ASP A 156 -17.66 -4.39 -9.40
CA ASP A 156 -17.18 -3.84 -10.68
C ASP A 156 -17.85 -4.57 -11.85
N LEU A 157 -18.80 -3.84 -12.45
CA LEU A 157 -19.66 -4.20 -13.59
C LEU A 157 -18.93 -4.39 -14.92
N GLU A 158 -17.67 -4.85 -14.95
CA GLU A 158 -17.11 -5.38 -16.21
C GLU A 158 -17.65 -6.79 -16.43
N MET A 159 -18.93 -6.82 -16.81
CA MET A 159 -19.66 -8.03 -17.16
C MET A 159 -19.27 -8.48 -18.56
N ASN A 160 -18.66 -9.66 -18.68
CA ASN A 160 -18.63 -10.42 -19.93
C ASN A 160 -20.02 -11.06 -20.19
N ASN A 161 -21.07 -10.24 -20.21
CA ASN A 161 -22.49 -10.53 -20.45
C ASN A 161 -23.34 -10.99 -19.24
N HIS A 162 -22.77 -11.62 -18.21
CA HIS A 162 -23.52 -11.93 -16.97
C HIS A 162 -22.64 -11.80 -15.72
N SER A 163 -23.26 -11.51 -14.56
CA SER A 163 -22.55 -11.50 -13.28
C SER A 163 -22.11 -12.91 -12.87
N ARG A 164 -21.06 -13.04 -12.03
CA ARG A 164 -20.65 -14.35 -11.47
C ARG A 164 -21.78 -15.03 -10.67
N ASN A 165 -22.73 -14.25 -10.16
CA ASN A 165 -23.86 -14.76 -9.39
C ASN A 165 -25.09 -15.03 -10.28
N TYR A 166 -24.97 -14.98 -11.60
CA TYR A 166 -26.08 -15.19 -12.53
C TYR A 166 -26.83 -16.49 -12.23
N ARG A 167 -26.13 -17.57 -11.86
CA ARG A 167 -26.76 -18.83 -11.44
C ARG A 167 -27.81 -18.66 -10.33
N TYR A 168 -27.64 -17.70 -9.42
CA TYR A 168 -28.55 -17.46 -8.31
C TYR A 168 -29.71 -16.52 -8.67
N PHE A 169 -29.51 -15.59 -9.61
CA PHE A 169 -30.47 -14.51 -9.90
C PHE A 169 -31.11 -14.57 -11.28
N HIS A 170 -30.61 -15.40 -12.21
CA HIS A 170 -31.14 -15.53 -13.57
C HIS A 170 -32.60 -15.97 -13.61
N SER A 171 -33.12 -16.57 -12.54
CA SER A 171 -34.53 -16.92 -12.41
C SER A 171 -35.45 -15.69 -12.49
N VAL A 172 -35.03 -14.54 -11.96
CA VAL A 172 -35.79 -13.28 -12.04
C VAL A 172 -35.79 -12.76 -13.47
N GLU A 173 -34.62 -12.71 -14.11
CA GLU A 173 -34.46 -12.22 -15.48
C GLU A 173 -35.17 -13.12 -16.50
N ALA A 174 -35.06 -14.45 -16.35
CA ALA A 174 -35.72 -15.43 -17.20
C ALA A 174 -37.25 -15.42 -17.07
N ARG A 175 -37.80 -14.99 -15.93
CA ARG A 175 -39.25 -14.80 -15.77
C ARG A 175 -39.75 -13.52 -16.43
N LEU A 176 -38.94 -12.46 -16.43
CA LEU A 176 -39.31 -11.17 -17.00
C LEU A 176 -39.25 -11.17 -18.52
N ALA A 177 -38.20 -11.74 -19.11
CA ALA A 177 -38.00 -11.70 -20.56
C ALA A 177 -37.08 -12.84 -21.06
N PRO A 178 -37.57 -14.10 -21.07
CA PRO A 178 -36.76 -15.26 -21.46
C PRO A 178 -36.20 -15.17 -22.89
N GLN A 179 -36.93 -14.53 -23.81
CA GLN A 179 -36.52 -14.33 -25.20
C GLN A 179 -35.26 -13.47 -25.38
N ARG A 180 -34.84 -12.71 -24.36
CA ARG A 180 -33.58 -11.94 -24.42
C ARG A 180 -32.36 -12.85 -24.39
N CYS A 181 -32.48 -14.01 -23.75
CA CYS A 181 -31.43 -15.01 -23.69
C CYS A 181 -31.14 -15.60 -25.08
N ASP A 182 -32.18 -15.74 -25.91
CA ASP A 182 -32.11 -16.35 -27.24
C ASP A 182 -31.26 -15.56 -28.24
N LYS A 183 -30.93 -14.30 -27.92
CA LYS A 183 -30.02 -13.47 -28.71
C LYS A 183 -28.59 -14.00 -28.72
N CYS A 184 -28.19 -14.68 -27.66
CA CYS A 184 -26.82 -15.19 -27.47
C CYS A 184 -26.78 -16.68 -27.14
N HIS A 185 -27.83 -17.22 -26.52
CA HIS A 185 -27.91 -18.60 -26.07
C HIS A 185 -28.96 -19.38 -26.85
N GLN A 186 -28.75 -20.68 -26.99
CA GLN A 186 -29.75 -21.59 -27.53
C GLN A 186 -30.42 -22.35 -26.38
N ARG A 187 -31.66 -22.82 -26.57
CA ARG A 187 -32.44 -23.60 -25.59
C ARG A 187 -31.64 -24.73 -24.92
N ARG A 188 -30.73 -25.38 -25.64
CA ARG A 188 -29.84 -26.44 -25.10
C ARG A 188 -29.03 -26.01 -23.88
N TYR A 189 -28.68 -24.73 -23.78
CA TYR A 189 -27.89 -24.17 -22.68
C TYR A 189 -28.67 -24.17 -21.36
N CYS A 190 -29.96 -23.84 -21.42
CA CYS A 190 -30.88 -23.94 -20.29
C CYS A 190 -31.02 -25.40 -19.85
N VAL A 191 -31.23 -26.28 -20.83
CA VAL A 191 -31.48 -27.71 -20.60
C VAL A 191 -30.29 -28.42 -19.94
N GLN A 192 -29.06 -28.12 -20.33
CA GLN A 192 -27.86 -28.75 -19.76
C GLN A 192 -27.76 -28.56 -18.24
N CYS A 193 -28.04 -27.35 -17.75
CA CYS A 193 -28.02 -27.06 -16.32
C CYS A 193 -29.28 -27.54 -15.60
N HIS A 194 -30.47 -27.37 -16.19
CA HIS A 194 -31.74 -27.67 -15.52
C HIS A 194 -32.13 -29.15 -15.54
N LEU A 195 -31.59 -29.94 -16.47
CA LEU A 195 -31.79 -31.39 -16.49
C LEU A 195 -30.61 -32.19 -15.91
N GLY A 196 -29.63 -31.52 -15.29
CA GLY A 196 -28.55 -32.19 -14.56
C GLY A 196 -27.62 -33.04 -15.42
N ARG A 197 -27.63 -32.87 -16.75
CA ARG A 197 -26.71 -33.58 -17.64
C ARG A 197 -25.37 -32.85 -17.65
N ARG A 198 -24.52 -33.20 -16.68
CA ARG A 198 -23.09 -32.90 -16.72
C ARG A 198 -22.40 -33.83 -17.69
#